data_AF-A0A2U1QQH6-F1
#
_entry.id   AF-A0A2U1QQH6-F1
#
_cell.length_a   1.000
_cell.length_b   1.000
_cell.length_c   1.000
_cell.angle_alpha   90.00
_cell.angle_beta   90.00
_cell.angle_gamma   90.00
#
_symmetry.space_group_name_H-M   'P 1'
#
loop_
_entity.id
_entity.type
_entity.pdbx_description
1 polymer ?
#
loop_
_entity_poly.entity_id
_entity_poly.type
_entity_poly.pdbx_seq_one_letter_code
_entity_poly.pdbx_strand_id
1 'polypeptide(L)'
;IKISKHAVSSITNKQTKLTQKISDKVIVDSKDDYKMVTVLPQEKTIGLKQAASFTGVSTRTKGEPPIANQKQTAMRIKTKSASNGYPFVSIIEKANGKYEAVAYVY
;
A
#
# COMPACT_ATOMS: atom_id res chain seq x y z
N ILE A 1 -20.30 -7.43 -20.35
CA ILE A 1 -18.92 -7.96 -20.21
C ILE A 1 -18.45 -7.63 -18.80
N LYS A 2 -18.29 -8.63 -17.92
CA LYS A 2 -17.94 -8.46 -16.50
C LYS A 2 -16.49 -8.90 -16.33
N ILE A 3 -15.56 -7.94 -16.30
CA ILE A 3 -14.13 -8.20 -16.16
C ILE A 3 -13.86 -8.36 -14.66
N SER A 4 -13.48 -9.55 -14.20
CA SER A 4 -13.18 -9.79 -12.77
C SER A 4 -11.95 -8.98 -12.33
N LYS A 5 -11.87 -8.60 -11.05
CA LYS A 5 -10.84 -7.74 -10.44
C LYS A 5 -9.39 -8.26 -10.53
N HIS A 6 -9.17 -9.40 -11.17
CA HIS A 6 -7.85 -10.00 -11.40
C HIS A 6 -7.67 -10.27 -12.89
N ALA A 7 -7.48 -9.21 -13.69
CA ALA A 7 -7.08 -9.37 -15.08
C ALA A 7 -5.58 -9.68 -15.16
N VAL A 8 -5.24 -10.92 -15.52
CA VAL A 8 -3.85 -11.39 -15.62
C VAL A 8 -3.30 -11.08 -17.00
N SER A 9 -2.19 -10.33 -17.06
CA SER A 9 -1.39 -10.18 -18.28
C SER A 9 -0.33 -11.29 -18.30
N SER A 10 -0.44 -12.26 -19.21
CA SER A 10 0.54 -13.34 -19.38
C SER A 10 1.45 -13.04 -20.57
N ILE A 11 2.77 -13.07 -20.37
CA ILE A 11 3.74 -13.11 -21.48
C ILE A 11 4.07 -14.57 -21.75
N THR A 12 3.80 -15.02 -22.97
CA THR A 12 4.14 -16.37 -23.41
C THR A 12 5.50 -16.33 -24.10
N ASN A 13 6.54 -16.88 -23.46
CA ASN A 13 7.83 -17.08 -24.12
C ASN A 13 7.70 -18.25 -25.10
N LYS A 14 7.68 -17.95 -26.40
CA LYS A 14 7.43 -18.94 -27.47
C LYS A 14 8.54 -19.99 -27.60
N GLN A 15 9.70 -19.79 -26.98
CA GLN A 15 10.86 -20.67 -27.11
C GLN A 15 10.91 -21.78 -26.04
N THR A 16 10.31 -21.55 -24.87
CA THR A 16 10.38 -22.48 -23.72
C THR A 16 9.01 -22.97 -23.23
N LYS A 17 7.89 -22.51 -23.82
CA LYS A 17 6.51 -22.85 -23.42
C LYS A 17 6.18 -22.64 -21.93
N LEU A 18 7.03 -21.93 -21.20
CA LEU A 18 6.82 -21.60 -19.79
C LEU A 18 6.04 -20.29 -19.70
N THR A 19 4.79 -20.39 -19.29
CA THR A 19 3.96 -19.23 -18.93
C THR A 19 4.33 -18.80 -17.51
N GLN A 20 5.24 -17.85 -17.37
CA GLN A 20 5.53 -17.24 -16.08
C GLN A 20 4.58 -16.07 -15.84
N LYS A 21 3.86 -16.12 -14.72
CA LYS A 21 3.01 -15.04 -14.22
C LYS A 21 3.93 -13.89 -13.81
N ILE A 22 4.01 -12.84 -14.63
CA ILE A 22 5.08 -11.84 -14.52
C ILE A 22 5.00 -10.98 -13.26
N SER A 23 3.80 -10.75 -12.72
CA SER A 23 3.57 -10.19 -11.38
C SER A 23 2.07 -9.96 -11.23
N ASP A 24 1.50 -10.31 -10.07
CA ASP A 24 0.16 -9.84 -9.72
C ASP A 24 0.23 -8.34 -9.44
N LYS A 25 -0.26 -7.52 -10.37
CA LYS A 25 -0.49 -6.10 -10.08
C LYS A 25 -1.43 -6.02 -8.88
N VAL A 26 -0.98 -5.40 -7.79
CA VAL A 26 -1.81 -5.22 -6.60
C VAL A 26 -2.91 -4.23 -6.97
N ILE A 27 -4.13 -4.73 -7.10
CA ILE A 27 -5.32 -3.92 -7.36
C ILE A 27 -6.00 -3.70 -6.02
N VAL A 28 -6.24 -2.43 -5.69
CA VAL A 28 -6.92 -2.02 -4.47
C VAL A 28 -8.06 -1.11 -4.92
N ASP A 29 -9.30 -1.46 -4.61
CA ASP A 29 -10.46 -0.70 -5.06
C ASP A 29 -11.45 -0.35 -3.96
N SER A 30 -11.38 -1.03 -2.81
CA SER A 30 -12.20 -0.75 -1.63
C SER A 30 -11.34 -0.49 -0.40
N LYS A 31 -11.92 0.21 0.58
CA LYS A 31 -11.40 0.31 1.95
C LYS A 31 -11.10 -1.06 2.56
N ASP A 32 -11.87 -2.08 2.20
CA ASP A 32 -11.72 -3.45 2.72
C ASP A 32 -10.42 -4.12 2.27
N ASP A 33 -9.86 -3.66 1.14
CA ASP A 33 -8.61 -4.18 0.58
C ASP A 33 -7.36 -3.58 1.26
N TYR A 34 -7.52 -2.90 2.41
CA TYR A 34 -6.40 -2.33 3.16
C TYR A 34 -5.30 -3.35 3.49
N LYS A 35 -5.64 -4.63 3.59
CA LYS A 35 -4.68 -5.72 3.80
C LYS A 35 -3.74 -5.95 2.61
N MET A 36 -4.19 -5.61 1.40
CA MET A 36 -3.41 -5.69 0.17
C MET A 36 -2.47 -4.49 0.01
N VAL A 37 -2.72 -3.38 0.71
CA VAL A 37 -1.83 -2.22 0.72
C VAL A 37 -0.52 -2.58 1.43
N THR A 38 0.57 -2.46 0.69
CA THR A 38 1.91 -2.77 1.16
C THR A 38 2.57 -1.50 1.69
N VAL A 39 3.07 -1.59 2.93
CA VAL A 39 3.91 -0.52 3.49
C VAL A 39 5.34 -0.79 3.08
N LEU A 40 5.94 0.14 2.36
CA LEU A 40 7.32 0.05 1.90
C LEU A 40 8.16 1.14 2.60
N PRO A 41 9.40 0.84 3.00
CA PRO A 41 10.34 1.87 3.38
C PRO A 41 10.66 2.75 2.16
N GLN A 42 10.94 4.03 2.40
CA GLN A 42 11.14 5.02 1.33
C GLN A 42 12.27 4.65 0.36
N GLU A 43 13.29 3.94 0.82
CA GLU A 43 14.38 3.43 -0.02
C GLU A 43 13.92 2.39 -1.05
N LYS A 44 12.81 1.70 -0.78
CA LYS A 44 12.23 0.66 -1.65
C LYS A 44 11.09 1.16 -2.52
N THR A 45 10.91 2.48 -2.65
CA THR A 45 9.91 3.08 -3.54
C THR A 45 10.48 3.49 -4.90
N ILE A 46 11.74 3.13 -5.18
CA ILE A 46 12.41 3.40 -6.46
C ILE A 46 11.63 2.68 -7.58
N GLY A 47 11.25 3.43 -8.62
CA GLY A 47 10.46 2.91 -9.74
C GLY A 47 8.94 3.00 -9.54
N LEU A 48 8.45 3.50 -8.40
CA LEU A 48 7.04 3.80 -8.20
C LEU A 48 6.77 5.31 -8.33
N LYS A 49 5.62 5.67 -8.89
CA LYS A 49 5.20 7.07 -9.02
C LYS A 49 4.48 7.52 -7.76
N GLN A 50 4.92 8.62 -7.16
CA GLN A 50 4.21 9.26 -6.06
C GLN A 50 2.86 9.80 -6.57
N ALA A 51 1.77 9.38 -5.92
CA ALA A 51 0.41 9.77 -6.28
C ALA A 51 -0.15 10.83 -5.32
N ALA A 52 0.09 10.67 -4.02
CA ALA A 52 -0.42 11.57 -2.99
C ALA A 52 0.45 11.52 -1.74
N SER A 53 0.35 12.54 -0.90
CA SER A 53 0.85 12.53 0.47
C SER A 53 -0.26 12.91 1.43
N PHE A 54 -0.22 12.36 2.65
CA PHE A 54 -1.19 12.64 3.69
C PHE A 54 -0.49 12.68 5.04
N THR A 55 -0.86 13.66 5.85
CA THR A 55 -0.34 13.84 7.20
C THR A 55 -1.42 13.50 8.21
N GLY A 56 -0.99 13.18 9.43
CA GLY A 56 -1.90 12.91 10.53
C GLY A 56 -1.21 12.90 11.88
N VAL A 57 -1.99 12.69 12.93
CA VAL A 57 -1.51 12.55 14.30
C VAL A 57 -1.75 11.12 14.75
N SER A 58 -0.71 10.50 15.27
CA SER A 58 -0.78 9.20 15.94
C SER A 58 -1.24 9.45 17.38
N THR A 59 -2.54 9.27 17.62
CA THR A 59 -3.16 9.47 18.92
C THR A 59 -2.72 8.34 19.87
N ARG A 60 -1.79 8.62 20.79
CA ARG A 60 -1.41 7.69 21.86
C ARG A 60 -2.46 7.71 22.97
N THR A 61 -3.15 6.59 23.17
CA THR A 61 -4.00 6.40 24.35
C THR A 61 -3.13 6.08 25.56
N LYS A 62 -3.41 6.69 26.72
CA LYS A 62 -2.67 6.42 27.96
C LYS A 62 -2.80 4.94 28.34
N GLY A 63 -1.68 4.28 28.62
CA GLY A 63 -1.64 2.85 28.97
C GLY A 63 -1.53 1.91 27.77
N GLU A 64 -1.58 2.42 26.53
CA GLU A 64 -1.46 1.60 25.33
C GLU A 64 0.02 1.39 24.93
N PRO A 65 0.45 0.15 24.61
CA PRO A 65 1.81 -0.10 24.15
C PRO A 65 2.13 0.65 22.85
N PRO A 66 3.36 1.18 22.66
CA PRO A 66 3.73 1.89 21.44
C PRO A 66 3.48 1.10 20.15
N ILE A 67 3.70 -0.22 20.19
CA ILE A 67 3.48 -1.14 19.07
C ILE A 67 2.00 -1.22 18.65
N ALA A 68 1.07 -1.17 19.60
CA ALA A 68 -0.36 -1.21 19.30
C ALA A 68 -0.79 0.06 18.55
N ASN A 69 -0.32 1.22 19.02
CA ASN A 69 -0.56 2.49 18.35
C ASN A 69 0.03 2.54 16.92
N GLN A 70 1.26 2.02 16.72
CA GLN A 70 1.85 1.93 15.38
C GLN A 70 1.02 1.04 14.45
N LYS A 71 0.57 -0.12 14.93
CA LYS A 71 -0.31 -1.02 14.14
C LYS A 71 -1.63 -0.34 13.77
N GLN A 72 -2.25 0.38 14.71
CA GLN A 72 -3.51 1.07 14.46
C GLN A 72 -3.33 2.24 13.49
N THR A 73 -2.25 3.00 13.64
CA THR A 73 -1.88 4.10 12.74
C THR A 73 -1.65 3.56 11.32
N ALA A 74 -0.85 2.49 11.18
CA ALA A 74 -0.62 1.82 9.90
C ALA A 74 -1.91 1.29 9.28
N MET A 75 -2.83 0.73 10.08
CA MET A 75 -4.14 0.27 9.59
C MET A 75 -4.98 1.41 9.02
N ARG A 76 -5.07 2.55 9.72
CA ARG A 76 -5.80 3.74 9.27
C ARG A 76 -5.22 4.28 7.95
N ILE A 77 -3.89 4.34 7.88
CA ILE A 77 -3.15 4.75 6.69
C ILE A 77 -3.46 3.82 5.52
N LYS A 78 -3.31 2.50 5.70
CA LYS A 78 -3.61 1.50 4.67
C LYS A 78 -5.06 1.58 4.19
N THR A 79 -6.01 1.77 5.10
CA THR A 79 -7.44 1.88 4.77
C THR A 79 -7.70 3.11 3.91
N LYS A 80 -7.09 4.25 4.26
CA LYS A 80 -7.19 5.47 3.46
C LYS A 80 -6.53 5.29 2.09
N SER A 81 -5.34 4.69 2.02
CA SER A 81 -4.68 4.37 0.75
C SER A 81 -5.55 3.47 -0.13
N ALA A 82 -6.13 2.42 0.45
CA ALA A 82 -6.99 1.48 -0.25
C ALA A 82 -8.25 2.15 -0.82
N SER A 83 -8.89 3.03 -0.03
CA SER A 83 -10.05 3.79 -0.49
C SER A 83 -9.79 4.71 -1.68
N ASN A 84 -8.53 5.10 -1.90
CA ASN A 84 -8.09 5.94 -3.01
C ASN A 84 -7.41 5.13 -4.13
N GLY A 85 -7.38 3.80 -4.01
CA GLY A 85 -6.77 2.92 -5.01
C GLY A 85 -5.25 2.91 -5.02
N TYR A 86 -4.60 3.22 -3.89
CA TYR A 86 -3.14 3.23 -3.78
C TYR A 86 -2.60 1.91 -3.18
N PRO A 87 -1.91 1.06 -3.97
CA PRO A 87 -1.37 -0.22 -3.51
C PRO A 87 -0.16 -0.11 -2.60
N PHE A 88 0.60 0.98 -2.69
CA PHE A 88 1.84 1.16 -1.95
C PHE A 88 1.80 2.43 -1.12
N VAL A 89 2.37 2.37 0.09
CA VAL A 89 2.50 3.53 0.95
C VAL A 89 3.83 3.48 1.72
N SER A 90 4.49 4.62 1.87
CA SER A 90 5.59 4.81 2.82
C SER A 90 5.09 5.61 4.00
N ILE A 91 5.44 5.22 5.23
CA ILE A 91 5.03 5.91 6.46
C ILE A 91 6.29 6.48 7.11
N ILE A 92 6.30 7.79 7.31
CA ILE A 92 7.37 8.58 7.91
C ILE A 92 6.83 9.13 9.23
N GLU A 93 7.32 8.58 10.35
CA GLU A 93 7.03 9.14 11.66
C GLU A 93 7.82 10.44 11.87
N LYS A 94 7.16 11.49 12.34
CA LYS A 94 7.78 12.79 12.68
C LYS A 94 7.85 12.96 14.19
N ALA A 95 8.75 13.86 14.62
CA ALA A 95 8.77 14.32 15.99
C ALA A 95 7.37 14.86 16.40
N ASN A 96 7.00 14.67 17.67
CA ASN A 96 5.73 15.09 18.27
C ASN A 96 4.50 14.22 17.93
N GLY A 97 4.71 12.94 17.59
CA GLY A 97 3.60 11.99 17.37
C GLY A 97 2.80 12.26 16.10
N LYS A 98 3.34 13.07 15.19
CA LYS A 98 2.79 13.27 13.84
C LYS A 98 3.36 12.22 12.89
N TYR A 99 2.65 11.94 11.81
CA TYR A 99 3.17 11.14 10.72
C TYR A 99 2.88 11.80 9.38
N GLU A 100 3.70 11.48 8.40
CA GLU A 100 3.47 11.72 6.99
C GLU A 100 3.49 10.38 6.28
N ALA A 101 2.55 10.17 5.39
CA ALA A 101 2.48 8.97 4.60
C ALA A 101 2.35 9.33 3.12
N VAL A 102 3.18 8.69 2.30
CA VAL A 102 3.29 8.95 0.87
C VAL A 102 2.75 7.74 0.14
N ALA A 103 1.72 7.93 -0.67
CA ALA A 103 1.13 6.90 -1.50
C ALA A 103 1.81 6.82 -2.86
N TYR A 104 1.99 5.60 -3.34
CA TYR A 104 2.60 5.33 -4.63
C TYR A 104 1.75 4.40 -5.49
N VAL A 105 1.90 4.56 -6.80
CA VAL A 105 1.31 3.75 -7.86
C VAL A 105 2.41 3.29 -8.82
N TYR A 106 2.07 2.33 -9.68
CA TYR A 106 2.94 1.86 -10.76
C TYR A 106 3.20 2.94 -11.81
#